data_AF-A0A2A2N5E8-F1
#
_entry.id   AF-A0A2A2N5E8-F1
#
_cell.length_a   1.000
_cell.length_b   1.000
_cell.length_c   1.000
_cell.angle_alpha   90.00
_cell.angle_beta   90.00
_cell.angle_gamma   90.00
#
_symmetry.space_group_name_H-M   'P 1'
#
loop_
_entity.id
_entity.type
_entity.pdbx_description
1 polymer ?
#
loop_
_entity_poly.entity_id
_entity_poly.type
_entity_poly.pdbx_seq_one_letter_code
_entity_poly.pdbx_strand_id
1 'polypeptide(L)'
;MKRAILYVVIFIAFFSTSLIVGLPVSWVLQQVPTVRGLEIQDAQGSVWQGRASNISWQRQNLGEVNWDFQLSSLFTGKAEFAVRFGRGSDMDVRGRGLVGYSLTGGPYAENLVASIPAAKVVEQARIPVPVGVDGQLELNIRHATYAAPWCKTGEGTLVWNASGIQSPLGSLELGPVIADLNCKDSVLSASGEQKSKQVSAAFSAELMPNQRYSTKAWFKPGAEFPSGMSDQLKWLGNPNAQGQYEFDYKGRF
;
A
#
# COMPACT_ATOMS: atom_id res chain seq x y z
N MET A 1 -59.32 4.58 -2.73
CA MET A 1 -58.30 5.24 -1.88
C MET A 1 -57.11 4.33 -1.55
N LYS A 2 -57.28 3.15 -0.93
CA LYS A 2 -56.15 2.25 -0.57
C LYS A 2 -55.24 1.81 -1.75
N ARG A 3 -55.82 1.52 -2.93
CA ARG A 3 -55.07 1.15 -4.14
C ARG A 3 -54.24 2.31 -4.73
N ALA A 4 -54.77 3.54 -4.68
CA ALA A 4 -54.05 4.73 -5.14
C ALA A 4 -52.83 5.03 -4.24
N ILE A 5 -53.00 4.90 -2.92
CA ILE A 5 -51.90 5.04 -1.94
C ILE A 5 -50.82 3.97 -2.20
N LEU A 6 -51.22 2.72 -2.45
CA LEU A 6 -50.28 1.64 -2.78
C LEU A 6 -49.47 1.95 -4.05
N TYR A 7 -50.12 2.42 -5.12
CA TYR A 7 -49.42 2.79 -6.35
C TYR A 7 -48.48 3.98 -6.16
N VAL A 8 -48.87 4.98 -5.35
CA VAL A 8 -48.00 6.12 -5.02
C VAL A 8 -46.77 5.66 -4.23
N VAL A 9 -46.93 4.77 -3.25
CA VAL A 9 -45.81 4.23 -2.47
C VAL A 9 -44.86 3.42 -3.37
N ILE A 10 -45.38 2.56 -4.24
CA ILE A 10 -44.56 1.79 -5.19
C ILE A 10 -43.81 2.72 -6.14
N PHE A 11 -44.50 3.75 -6.68
CA PHE A 11 -43.88 4.73 -7.56
C PHE A 11 -42.75 5.49 -6.86
N ILE A 12 -42.99 6.00 -5.65
CA ILE A 12 -41.97 6.73 -4.87
C ILE A 12 -40.77 5.82 -4.56
N ALA A 13 -41.03 4.56 -4.17
CA ALA A 13 -39.96 3.61 -3.87
C ALA A 13 -39.11 3.33 -5.11
N PHE A 14 -39.75 3.00 -6.24
CA PHE A 14 -39.06 2.69 -7.49
C PHE A 14 -38.31 3.90 -8.05
N PHE A 15 -38.93 5.08 -8.00
CA PHE A 15 -38.31 6.34 -8.40
C PHE A 15 -37.08 6.66 -7.55
N SER A 16 -37.19 6.54 -6.22
CA SER A 16 -36.07 6.78 -5.30
C SER A 16 -34.93 5.80 -5.53
N THR A 17 -35.22 4.50 -5.69
CA THR A 17 -34.21 3.49 -6.00
C THR A 17 -33.53 3.79 -7.34
N SER A 18 -34.30 4.14 -8.37
CA SER A 18 -33.75 4.51 -9.68
C SER A 18 -32.85 5.74 -9.61
N LEU A 19 -33.21 6.73 -8.80
CA LEU A 19 -32.40 7.94 -8.61
C LEU A 19 -31.05 7.62 -7.94
N ILE A 20 -31.08 6.74 -6.93
CA ILE A 20 -29.88 6.32 -6.19
C ILE A 20 -28.97 5.46 -7.07
N VAL A 21 -29.53 4.50 -7.80
CA VAL A 21 -28.76 3.60 -8.69
C VAL A 21 -28.18 4.35 -9.89
N GLY A 22 -28.93 5.31 -10.45
CA GLY A 22 -28.52 6.10 -11.61
C GLY A 22 -27.65 7.31 -11.31
N LEU A 23 -27.25 7.53 -10.06
CA LEU A 23 -26.57 8.76 -9.65
C LEU A 23 -25.19 8.90 -10.33
N PRO A 24 -24.99 9.90 -11.22
CA PRO A 24 -23.73 10.07 -11.92
C PRO A 24 -22.61 10.48 -10.96
N VAL A 25 -21.43 9.87 -11.10
CA VAL A 25 -20.28 10.20 -10.23
C VAL A 25 -19.86 11.67 -10.38
N SER A 26 -19.94 12.21 -11.59
CA SER A 26 -19.57 13.60 -11.89
C SER A 26 -20.41 14.62 -11.09
N TRP A 27 -21.70 14.33 -10.90
CA TRP A 27 -22.57 15.18 -10.08
C TRP A 27 -22.20 15.10 -8.60
N VAL A 28 -21.91 13.89 -8.09
CA VAL A 28 -21.50 13.72 -6.68
C VAL A 28 -20.18 14.41 -6.39
N LEU A 29 -19.20 14.30 -7.27
CA LEU A 29 -17.89 14.95 -7.10
C LEU A 29 -17.99 16.48 -7.02
N GLN A 30 -19.02 17.10 -7.63
CA GLN A 30 -19.27 18.54 -7.51
C GLN A 30 -19.89 18.95 -6.17
N GLN A 31 -20.53 18.01 -5.46
CA GLN A 31 -21.19 18.27 -4.17
C GLN A 31 -20.28 17.96 -2.97
N VAL A 32 -19.27 17.11 -3.16
CA VAL A 32 -18.33 16.71 -2.10
C VAL A 32 -17.26 17.80 -1.94
N PRO A 33 -16.88 18.17 -0.69
CA PRO A 33 -15.80 19.12 -0.48
C PRO A 33 -14.50 18.64 -1.12
N THR A 34 -13.84 19.53 -1.85
CA THR A 34 -12.55 19.23 -2.48
C THR A 34 -11.50 18.97 -1.41
N VAL A 35 -10.87 17.81 -1.46
CA VAL A 35 -9.69 17.51 -0.63
C VAL A 35 -8.50 18.27 -1.20
N ARG A 36 -7.83 19.08 -0.38
CA ARG A 36 -6.67 19.87 -0.83
C ARG A 36 -5.61 18.95 -1.43
N GLY A 37 -5.26 19.19 -2.69
CA GLY A 37 -4.24 18.43 -3.40
C GLY A 37 -4.76 17.19 -4.12
N LEU A 38 -6.04 16.81 -3.98
CA LEU A 38 -6.66 15.74 -4.77
C LEU A 38 -7.37 16.34 -5.98
N GLU A 39 -7.03 15.86 -7.17
CA GLU A 39 -7.72 16.19 -8.40
C GLU A 39 -8.19 14.90 -9.09
N ILE A 40 -9.47 14.85 -9.46
CA ILE A 40 -10.07 13.72 -10.15
C ILE A 40 -10.54 14.23 -11.51
N GLN A 41 -9.94 13.74 -12.58
CA GLN A 41 -10.22 14.17 -13.95
C GLN A 41 -11.06 13.11 -14.68
N ASP A 42 -12.02 13.59 -15.47
CA ASP A 42 -12.86 12.79 -16.36
C ASP A 42 -13.48 11.56 -15.68
N ALA A 43 -14.18 11.78 -14.56
CA ALA A 43 -14.94 10.75 -13.88
C ALA A 43 -16.22 10.41 -14.65
N GLN A 44 -16.34 9.16 -15.07
CA GLN A 44 -17.42 8.61 -15.88
C GLN A 44 -18.11 7.45 -15.16
N GLY A 45 -19.41 7.26 -15.44
CA GLY A 45 -20.23 6.21 -14.84
C GLY A 45 -21.04 6.68 -13.64
N SER A 46 -21.48 5.73 -12.83
CA SER A 46 -22.25 5.98 -11.60
C SER A 46 -21.35 5.93 -10.36
N VAL A 47 -21.90 6.33 -9.22
CA VAL A 47 -21.23 6.12 -7.92
C VAL A 47 -20.97 4.66 -7.60
N TRP A 48 -21.70 3.74 -8.23
CA TRP A 48 -21.59 2.30 -8.01
C TRP A 48 -20.55 1.66 -8.92
N GLN A 49 -20.55 2.04 -10.20
CA GLN A 49 -19.64 1.50 -11.20
C GLN A 49 -19.16 2.62 -12.10
N GLY A 50 -17.85 2.83 -12.13
CA GLY A 50 -17.29 3.96 -12.86
C GLY A 50 -15.76 3.92 -12.98
N ARG A 51 -15.26 4.95 -13.64
CA ARG A 51 -13.85 5.15 -13.94
C ARG A 51 -13.51 6.62 -13.83
N ALA A 52 -12.35 6.92 -13.26
CA ALA A 52 -11.67 8.20 -13.38
C ALA A 52 -10.45 8.01 -14.27
N SER A 53 -10.33 8.83 -15.32
CA SER A 53 -9.24 8.68 -16.30
C SER A 53 -7.88 9.02 -15.69
N ASN A 54 -7.87 9.96 -14.76
CA ASN A 54 -6.67 10.36 -14.04
C ASN A 54 -7.04 10.85 -12.63
N ILE A 55 -6.32 10.36 -11.61
CA ILE A 55 -6.32 10.91 -10.27
C ILE A 55 -4.93 11.47 -10.00
N SER A 56 -4.85 12.74 -9.61
CA SER A 56 -3.61 13.34 -9.16
C SER A 56 -3.66 13.71 -7.69
N TRP A 57 -2.56 13.48 -6.98
CA TRP A 57 -2.38 13.91 -5.59
C TRP A 57 -1.11 14.75 -5.48
N GLN A 58 -1.21 15.98 -4.96
CA GLN A 58 -0.07 16.89 -4.79
C GLN A 58 0.79 17.08 -6.06
N ARG A 59 0.14 17.14 -7.23
CA ARG A 59 0.77 17.20 -8.58
C ARG A 59 1.46 15.91 -9.04
N GLN A 60 1.28 14.79 -8.35
CA GLN A 60 1.70 13.47 -8.83
C GLN A 60 0.52 12.75 -9.45
N ASN A 61 0.69 12.28 -10.68
CA ASN A 61 -0.30 11.48 -11.38
C ASN A 61 -0.29 10.03 -10.87
N LEU A 62 -1.38 9.63 -10.22
CA LEU A 62 -1.62 8.27 -9.71
C LEU A 62 -2.32 7.38 -10.74
N GLY A 63 -2.59 7.91 -11.92
CA GLY A 63 -3.19 7.22 -13.04
C GLY A 63 -4.69 7.04 -12.90
N GLU A 64 -5.19 6.15 -13.73
CA GLU A 64 -6.60 5.81 -13.81
C GLU A 64 -7.05 4.95 -12.62
N VAL A 65 -8.29 5.17 -12.19
CA VAL A 65 -8.96 4.34 -11.18
C VAL A 65 -10.30 3.85 -11.72
N ASN A 66 -10.56 2.56 -11.60
CA ASN A 66 -11.86 1.93 -11.84
C ASN A 66 -12.40 1.41 -10.51
N TRP A 67 -13.70 1.54 -10.29
CA TRP A 67 -14.39 1.01 -9.12
C TRP A 67 -15.67 0.29 -9.52
N ASP A 68 -15.99 -0.76 -8.77
CA ASP A 68 -17.19 -1.56 -8.94
C ASP A 68 -17.75 -1.96 -7.57
N PHE A 69 -18.96 -1.49 -7.26
CA PHE A 69 -19.62 -1.73 -5.98
C PHE A 69 -20.16 -3.15 -5.88
N GLN A 70 -19.79 -3.84 -4.80
CA GLN A 70 -20.19 -5.22 -4.55
C GLN A 70 -21.53 -5.26 -3.80
N LEU A 71 -22.64 -5.33 -4.55
CA LEU A 71 -23.99 -5.40 -3.95
C LEU A 71 -24.16 -6.60 -3.00
N SER A 72 -23.48 -7.71 -3.27
CA SER A 72 -23.51 -8.91 -2.42
C SER A 72 -22.99 -8.64 -1.01
N SER A 73 -22.04 -7.71 -0.86
CA SER A 73 -21.40 -7.40 0.42
C SER A 73 -22.36 -6.67 1.37
N LEU A 74 -23.42 -6.03 0.85
CA LEU A 74 -24.48 -5.42 1.66
C LEU A 74 -25.23 -6.43 2.52
N PHE A 75 -25.42 -7.67 2.04
CA PHE A 75 -26.06 -8.73 2.84
C PHE A 75 -25.23 -9.11 4.08
N THR A 76 -23.93 -8.81 4.07
CA THR A 76 -23.04 -8.99 5.21
C THR A 76 -22.83 -7.71 6.04
N GLY A 77 -23.58 -6.64 5.76
CA GLY A 77 -23.43 -5.35 6.44
C GLY A 77 -22.17 -4.58 6.04
N LYS A 78 -21.66 -4.83 4.83
CA LYS A 78 -20.46 -4.18 4.28
C LYS A 78 -20.83 -3.35 3.04
N ALA A 79 -20.37 -2.11 2.96
CA ALA A 79 -20.33 -1.35 1.72
C ALA A 79 -18.93 -1.52 1.11
N GLU A 80 -18.82 -2.21 -0.01
CA GLU A 80 -17.53 -2.66 -0.56
C GLU A 80 -17.39 -2.30 -2.03
N PHE A 81 -16.19 -1.89 -2.43
CA PHE A 81 -15.82 -1.58 -3.79
C PHE A 81 -14.62 -2.41 -4.20
N ALA A 82 -14.73 -3.11 -5.33
CA ALA A 82 -13.60 -3.65 -6.04
C ALA A 82 -12.94 -2.51 -6.82
N VAL A 83 -11.71 -2.17 -6.46
CA VAL A 83 -10.95 -1.08 -7.06
C VAL A 83 -9.79 -1.61 -7.88
N ARG A 84 -9.50 -0.95 -8.99
CA ARG A 84 -8.30 -1.17 -9.81
C ARG A 84 -7.70 0.18 -10.14
N PHE A 85 -6.43 0.40 -9.81
CA PHE A 85 -5.81 1.72 -9.92
C PHE A 85 -4.42 1.63 -10.55
N GLY A 86 -3.92 2.78 -11.01
CA GLY A 86 -2.51 2.96 -11.36
C GLY A 86 -2.16 2.86 -12.84
N ARG A 87 -3.14 2.60 -13.71
CA ARG A 87 -2.88 2.56 -15.15
C ARG A 87 -2.55 3.98 -15.64
N GLY A 88 -1.34 4.19 -16.17
CA GLY A 88 -0.87 5.51 -16.60
C GLY A 88 -0.36 6.42 -15.48
N SER A 89 -0.01 5.86 -14.31
CA SER A 89 0.67 6.60 -13.23
C SER A 89 2.13 6.91 -13.59
N ASP A 90 2.61 8.10 -13.23
CA ASP A 90 4.01 8.51 -13.40
C ASP A 90 4.98 7.66 -12.55
N MET A 91 4.46 7.10 -11.45
CA MET A 91 5.21 6.24 -10.53
C MET A 91 5.11 4.76 -10.93
N ASP A 92 4.39 4.43 -12.01
CA ASP A 92 4.08 3.06 -12.42
C ASP A 92 3.48 2.20 -11.29
N VAL A 93 2.84 2.86 -10.31
CA VAL A 93 2.08 2.17 -9.27
C VAL A 93 0.91 1.48 -9.95
N ARG A 94 0.66 0.22 -9.64
CA ARG A 94 -0.51 -0.52 -10.11
C ARG A 94 -1.10 -1.32 -8.97
N GLY A 95 -2.40 -1.43 -8.90
CA GLY A 95 -3.00 -2.23 -7.86
C GLY A 95 -4.45 -2.58 -8.10
N ARG A 96 -4.91 -3.52 -7.29
CA ARG A 96 -6.30 -3.97 -7.23
C ARG A 96 -6.61 -4.49 -5.85
N GLY A 97 -7.85 -4.34 -5.41
CA GLY A 97 -8.27 -4.85 -4.11
C GLY A 97 -9.71 -4.54 -3.80
N LEU A 98 -10.16 -5.00 -2.65
CA LEU A 98 -11.45 -4.63 -2.08
C LEU A 98 -11.20 -3.56 -1.02
N VAL A 99 -11.95 -2.47 -1.08
CA VAL A 99 -11.95 -1.42 -0.06
C VAL A 99 -13.39 -1.11 0.32
N GLY A 100 -13.63 -0.82 1.58
CA GLY A 100 -14.99 -0.63 2.02
C GLY A 100 -15.15 -0.13 3.44
N TYR A 101 -16.40 -0.11 3.86
CA TYR A 101 -16.82 0.23 5.21
C TYR A 101 -17.70 -0.87 5.77
N SER A 102 -17.36 -1.39 6.94
CA SER A 102 -18.15 -2.36 7.69
C SER A 102 -18.89 -1.65 8.82
N LEU A 103 -20.19 -1.93 8.97
CA LEU A 103 -21.00 -1.34 10.05
C LEU A 103 -20.45 -1.63 11.45
N THR A 104 -19.77 -2.77 11.63
CA THR A 104 -19.20 -3.20 12.92
C THR A 104 -17.69 -2.95 13.03
N GLY A 105 -17.01 -2.78 11.90
CA GLY A 105 -15.54 -2.76 11.81
C GLY A 105 -14.94 -1.41 11.41
N GLY A 106 -15.73 -0.51 10.81
CA GLY A 106 -15.21 0.73 10.22
C GLY A 106 -14.60 0.52 8.83
N PRO A 107 -13.74 1.44 8.36
CA PRO A 107 -13.10 1.34 7.06
C PRO A 107 -12.13 0.15 7.01
N TYR A 108 -12.11 -0.58 5.90
CA TYR A 108 -11.25 -1.73 5.73
C TYR A 108 -10.76 -1.89 4.28
N ALA A 109 -9.71 -2.69 4.12
CA ALA A 109 -9.23 -3.21 2.85
C ALA A 109 -9.03 -4.73 2.95
N GLU A 110 -9.38 -5.45 1.90
CA GLU A 110 -9.26 -6.91 1.80
C GLU A 110 -8.64 -7.29 0.45
N ASN A 111 -7.75 -8.28 0.44
CA ASN A 111 -7.09 -8.81 -0.76
C ASN A 111 -6.52 -7.72 -1.69
N LEU A 112 -5.91 -6.69 -1.10
CA LEU A 112 -5.34 -5.57 -1.83
C LEU A 112 -3.91 -5.90 -2.24
N VAL A 113 -3.64 -5.84 -3.54
CA VAL A 113 -2.31 -6.01 -4.12
C VAL A 113 -1.93 -4.70 -4.78
N ALA A 114 -0.73 -4.21 -4.49
CA ALA A 114 -0.16 -3.03 -5.11
C ALA A 114 1.31 -3.28 -5.46
N SER A 115 1.72 -2.91 -6.67
CA SER A 115 3.09 -3.02 -7.16
C SER A 115 3.64 -1.67 -7.54
N ILE A 116 4.91 -1.42 -7.23
CA ILE A 116 5.66 -0.22 -7.65
C ILE A 116 7.11 -0.61 -8.00
N PRO A 117 7.73 -0.01 -9.04
CA PRO A 117 9.14 -0.21 -9.29
C PRO A 117 10.00 0.26 -8.10
N ALA A 118 10.97 -0.55 -7.68
CA ALA A 118 11.81 -0.24 -6.54
C ALA A 118 12.62 1.05 -6.74
N ALA A 119 13.10 1.29 -7.97
CA ALA A 119 13.78 2.52 -8.36
C ALA A 119 12.95 3.79 -8.05
N LYS A 120 11.63 3.76 -8.31
CA LYS A 120 10.72 4.89 -8.06
C LYS A 120 10.59 5.20 -6.57
N VAL A 121 10.62 4.18 -5.71
CA VAL A 121 10.58 4.38 -4.25
C VAL A 121 11.87 5.05 -3.76
N VAL A 122 13.03 4.64 -4.28
CA VAL A 122 14.33 5.22 -3.92
C VAL A 122 14.45 6.67 -4.37
N GLU A 123 14.00 6.99 -5.59
CA GLU A 123 13.93 8.37 -6.10
C GLU A 123 13.13 9.27 -5.15
N GLN A 124 11.99 8.80 -4.65
CA GLN A 124 11.12 9.55 -3.74
C GLN A 124 11.69 9.65 -2.31
N ALA A 125 12.38 8.61 -1.83
CA ALA A 125 12.98 8.58 -0.50
C ALA A 125 14.19 9.51 -0.34
N ARG A 126 14.71 10.09 -1.44
CA ARG A 126 15.86 11.01 -1.46
C ARG A 126 17.06 10.47 -0.68
N ILE A 127 17.38 9.20 -0.89
CA ILE A 127 18.50 8.55 -0.21
C ILE A 127 19.80 9.28 -0.62
N PRO A 128 20.67 9.67 0.34
CA PRO A 128 21.87 10.47 0.06
C PRO A 128 23.00 9.71 -0.66
N VAL A 129 22.76 8.46 -1.09
CA VAL A 129 23.76 7.59 -1.71
C VAL A 129 23.25 7.17 -3.09
N PRO A 130 24.07 7.24 -4.16
CA PRO A 130 23.68 6.78 -5.49
C PRO A 130 23.60 5.24 -5.51
N VAL A 131 22.43 4.72 -5.14
CA VAL A 131 22.12 3.29 -5.18
C VAL A 131 21.10 3.03 -6.29
N GLY A 132 21.48 2.20 -7.25
CA GLY A 132 20.56 1.62 -8.23
C GLY A 132 19.85 0.43 -7.60
N VAL A 133 18.54 0.37 -7.74
CA VAL A 133 17.71 -0.68 -7.14
C VAL A 133 16.77 -1.21 -8.21
N ASP A 134 16.91 -2.49 -8.53
CA ASP A 134 16.12 -3.15 -9.56
C ASP A 134 14.91 -3.90 -8.96
N GLY A 135 14.00 -4.30 -9.85
CA GLY A 135 12.84 -5.10 -9.51
C GLY A 135 11.60 -4.28 -9.12
N GLN A 136 10.61 -5.00 -8.62
CA GLN A 136 9.29 -4.52 -8.22
C GLN A 136 9.08 -4.82 -6.74
N LEU A 137 8.54 -3.82 -6.05
CA LEU A 137 7.98 -3.97 -4.71
C LEU A 137 6.50 -4.28 -4.83
N GLU A 138 6.09 -5.43 -4.34
CA GLU A 138 4.71 -5.89 -4.33
C GLU A 138 4.19 -5.99 -2.90
N LEU A 139 3.25 -5.10 -2.56
CA LEU A 139 2.51 -5.11 -1.32
C LEU A 139 1.26 -5.98 -1.50
N ASN A 140 1.10 -6.97 -0.62
CA ASN A 140 -0.05 -7.85 -0.54
C ASN A 140 -0.70 -7.68 0.84
N ILE A 141 -1.83 -7.00 0.92
CA ILE A 141 -2.64 -6.88 2.14
C ILE A 141 -3.73 -7.96 2.10
N ARG A 142 -3.67 -8.91 3.04
CA ARG A 142 -4.71 -9.92 3.20
C ARG A 142 -5.98 -9.28 3.76
N HIS A 143 -5.83 -8.57 4.88
CA HIS A 143 -6.89 -7.79 5.49
C HIS A 143 -6.27 -6.61 6.26
N ALA A 144 -6.96 -5.48 6.28
CA ALA A 144 -6.61 -4.34 7.12
C ALA A 144 -7.87 -3.60 7.53
N THR A 145 -8.04 -3.34 8.82
CA THR A 145 -9.14 -2.53 9.37
C THR A 145 -8.55 -1.26 9.96
N TYR A 146 -9.06 -0.12 9.54
CA TYR A 146 -8.61 1.17 10.03
C TYR A 146 -9.22 1.52 11.38
N ALA A 147 -8.38 1.98 12.29
CA ALA A 147 -8.77 2.73 13.48
C ALA A 147 -7.66 3.75 13.74
N ALA A 148 -8.02 4.92 14.27
CA ALA A 148 -7.04 5.94 14.57
C ALA A 148 -6.04 5.44 15.65
N PRO A 149 -4.74 5.76 15.54
CA PRO A 149 -4.11 6.55 14.47
C PRO A 149 -3.76 5.77 13.19
N TRP A 150 -3.58 4.43 13.24
CA TRP A 150 -3.04 3.67 12.11
C TRP A 150 -3.94 2.51 11.67
N CYS A 151 -4.28 1.62 12.60
CA CYS A 151 -5.12 0.47 12.33
C CYS A 151 -5.76 -0.05 13.62
N LYS A 152 -6.79 -0.88 13.45
CA LYS A 152 -7.28 -1.81 14.47
C LYS A 152 -6.54 -3.15 14.36
N THR A 153 -6.59 -3.74 13.18
CA THR A 153 -5.90 -4.99 12.82
C THR A 153 -5.44 -4.93 11.37
N GLY A 154 -4.38 -5.65 11.03
CA GLY A 154 -4.00 -5.84 9.64
C GLY A 154 -2.91 -6.88 9.48
N GLU A 155 -2.93 -7.57 8.34
CA GLU A 155 -1.97 -8.59 7.95
C GLU A 155 -1.66 -8.43 6.46
N GLY A 156 -0.38 -8.43 6.13
CA GLY A 156 0.08 -8.39 4.75
C GLY A 156 1.53 -8.82 4.62
N THR A 157 2.01 -8.79 3.39
CA THR A 157 3.38 -9.13 3.04
C THR A 157 3.87 -8.12 2.01
N LEU A 158 5.10 -7.66 2.17
CA LEU A 158 5.81 -6.88 1.18
C LEU A 158 6.89 -7.77 0.56
N VAL A 159 6.80 -7.98 -0.75
CA VAL A 159 7.76 -8.78 -1.51
C VAL A 159 8.56 -7.86 -2.41
N TRP A 160 9.87 -7.96 -2.33
CA TRP A 160 10.77 -7.33 -3.29
C TRP A 160 11.44 -8.41 -4.12
N ASN A 161 11.08 -8.49 -5.41
CA ASN A 161 11.63 -9.48 -6.34
C ASN A 161 12.95 -8.98 -7.00
N ALA A 162 13.83 -8.42 -6.19
CA ALA A 162 15.08 -7.80 -6.63
C ALA A 162 16.01 -8.79 -7.35
N SER A 163 16.68 -8.32 -8.40
CA SER A 163 17.92 -8.94 -8.92
C SER A 163 19.14 -8.52 -8.08
N GLY A 164 19.17 -7.29 -7.55
CA GLY A 164 20.25 -6.81 -6.69
C GLY A 164 20.25 -5.30 -6.44
N ILE A 165 21.20 -4.85 -5.63
CA ILE A 165 21.54 -3.44 -5.41
C ILE A 165 22.81 -3.12 -6.20
N GLN A 166 22.78 -2.04 -6.96
CA GLN A 166 23.92 -1.55 -7.73
C GLN A 166 24.49 -0.30 -7.06
N SER A 167 25.81 -0.27 -6.89
CA SER A 167 26.52 0.88 -6.34
C SER A 167 27.85 1.08 -7.04
N PRO A 168 28.49 2.26 -6.89
CA PRO A 168 29.86 2.47 -7.38
C PRO A 168 30.89 1.49 -6.80
N LEU A 169 30.56 0.83 -5.68
CA LEU A 169 31.43 -0.14 -4.99
C LEU A 169 31.24 -1.58 -5.50
N GLY A 170 30.25 -1.81 -6.37
CA GLY A 170 29.89 -3.12 -6.91
C GLY A 170 28.39 -3.38 -6.89
N SER A 171 28.01 -4.55 -7.40
CA SER A 171 26.63 -5.07 -7.39
C SER A 171 26.46 -6.14 -6.31
N LEU A 172 25.39 -6.05 -5.54
CA LEU A 172 25.03 -6.99 -4.48
C LEU A 172 23.74 -7.74 -4.85
N GLU A 173 23.83 -9.04 -5.05
CA GLU A 173 22.67 -9.90 -5.31
C GLU A 173 21.99 -10.28 -4.00
N LEU A 174 20.75 -9.80 -3.82
CA LEU A 174 19.93 -10.08 -2.64
C LEU A 174 19.04 -11.31 -2.83
N GLY A 175 18.64 -11.64 -4.06
CA GLY A 175 17.52 -12.56 -4.25
C GLY A 175 16.21 -11.98 -3.66
N PRO A 176 15.16 -12.80 -3.50
CA PRO A 176 13.87 -12.32 -3.03
C PRO A 176 13.93 -11.88 -1.57
N VAL A 177 13.38 -10.71 -1.29
CA VAL A 177 13.15 -10.22 0.08
C VAL A 177 11.68 -10.30 0.38
N ILE A 178 11.32 -10.95 1.48
CA ILE A 178 9.93 -11.06 1.93
C ILE A 178 9.86 -10.46 3.33
N ALA A 179 8.94 -9.53 3.52
CA ALA A 179 8.69 -8.89 4.79
C ALA A 179 7.23 -9.07 5.17
N ASP A 180 6.99 -9.69 6.31
CA ASP A 180 5.68 -9.80 6.92
C ASP A 180 5.33 -8.46 7.57
N LEU A 181 4.12 -7.99 7.28
CA LEU A 181 3.54 -6.77 7.82
C LEU A 181 2.37 -7.17 8.70
N ASN A 182 2.39 -6.68 9.93
CA ASN A 182 1.30 -6.89 10.87
C ASN A 182 0.94 -5.56 11.53
N CYS A 183 -0.34 -5.42 11.86
CA CYS A 183 -0.83 -4.27 12.57
C CYS A 183 -1.83 -4.72 13.62
N LYS A 184 -1.63 -4.29 14.86
CA LYS A 184 -2.53 -4.61 15.98
C LYS A 184 -2.59 -3.45 16.95
N ASP A 185 -3.80 -2.97 17.22
CA ASP A 185 -4.04 -1.89 18.19
C ASP A 185 -3.16 -0.65 17.91
N SER A 186 -3.05 -0.28 16.64
CA SER A 186 -2.19 0.79 16.12
C SER A 186 -0.69 0.62 16.39
N VAL A 187 -0.22 -0.58 16.67
CA VAL A 187 1.20 -0.95 16.57
C VAL A 187 1.41 -1.60 15.21
N LEU A 188 2.22 -0.95 14.37
CA LEU A 188 2.65 -1.46 13.07
C LEU A 188 3.97 -2.19 13.25
N SER A 189 4.05 -3.46 12.86
CA SER A 189 5.26 -4.26 12.92
C SER A 189 5.59 -4.82 11.54
N ALA A 190 6.86 -4.76 11.16
CA ALA A 190 7.37 -5.35 9.93
C ALA A 190 8.59 -6.22 10.26
N SER A 191 8.68 -7.42 9.71
CA SER A 191 9.87 -8.24 9.85
C SER A 191 10.13 -9.02 8.58
N GLY A 192 11.39 -9.17 8.21
CA GLY A 192 11.75 -9.91 7.01
C GLY A 192 13.16 -10.46 7.09
N GLU A 193 13.38 -11.49 6.30
CA GLU A 193 14.68 -12.13 6.14
C GLU A 193 15.01 -12.25 4.66
N GLN A 194 16.30 -12.20 4.36
CA GLN A 194 16.84 -12.36 3.03
C GLN A 194 18.10 -13.23 3.15
N LYS A 195 18.26 -14.12 2.16
CA LYS A 195 19.45 -14.95 2.05
C LYS A 195 19.83 -15.17 0.59
N SER A 196 21.08 -14.87 0.28
CA SER A 196 21.73 -15.15 -1.00
C SER A 196 23.13 -15.72 -0.74
N LYS A 197 23.85 -16.06 -1.81
CA LYS A 197 25.26 -16.47 -1.72
C LYS A 197 26.18 -15.31 -1.30
N GLN A 198 25.76 -14.07 -1.58
CA GLN A 198 26.53 -12.87 -1.31
C GLN A 198 26.23 -12.28 0.06
N VAL A 199 24.98 -12.34 0.55
CA VAL A 199 24.60 -11.72 1.82
C VAL A 199 23.40 -12.42 2.46
N SER A 200 23.38 -12.46 3.78
CA SER A 200 22.19 -12.79 4.57
C SER A 200 21.83 -11.61 5.45
N ALA A 201 20.57 -11.22 5.49
CA ALA A 201 20.10 -10.12 6.30
C ALA A 201 18.75 -10.43 6.92
N ALA A 202 18.48 -9.83 8.07
CA ALA A 202 17.14 -9.80 8.63
C ALA A 202 16.87 -8.45 9.25
N PHE A 203 15.60 -8.10 9.34
CA PHE A 203 15.16 -6.90 10.01
C PHE A 203 13.85 -7.12 10.75
N SER A 204 13.65 -6.29 11.77
CA SER A 204 12.40 -6.10 12.48
C SER A 204 12.23 -4.60 12.75
N ALA A 205 11.05 -4.09 12.48
CA ALA A 205 10.68 -2.70 12.69
C ALA A 205 9.34 -2.65 13.41
N GLU A 206 9.21 -1.73 14.34
CA GLU A 206 7.97 -1.45 15.04
C GLU A 206 7.72 0.06 15.07
N LEU A 207 6.48 0.44 14.83
CA LEU A 207 5.97 1.80 14.81
C LEU A 207 4.79 1.90 15.78
N MET A 208 4.97 2.68 16.84
CA MET A 208 3.98 2.88 17.88
C MET A 208 2.99 4.01 17.54
N PRO A 209 1.80 4.03 18.16
CA PRO A 209 0.79 5.09 17.99
C PRO A 209 1.32 6.50 18.29
N ASN A 210 2.30 6.61 19.21
CA ASN A 210 2.88 7.87 19.65
C ASN A 210 4.07 8.33 18.80
N GLN A 211 4.16 7.82 17.58
CA GLN A 211 5.19 8.15 16.59
C GLN A 211 6.61 7.73 16.96
N ARG A 212 6.77 6.88 17.98
CA ARG A 212 8.05 6.24 18.24
C ARG A 212 8.24 5.05 17.32
N TYR A 213 9.46 4.88 16.85
CA TYR A 213 9.84 3.71 16.08
C TYR A 213 11.07 3.04 16.67
N SER A 214 11.16 1.74 16.44
CA SER A 214 12.34 0.92 16.73
C SER A 214 12.60 0.04 15.53
N THR A 215 13.81 0.08 14.98
CA THR A 215 14.23 -0.79 13.89
C THR A 215 15.49 -1.51 14.28
N LYS A 216 15.46 -2.83 14.22
CA LYS A 216 16.62 -3.69 14.37
C LYS A 216 16.88 -4.39 13.05
N ALA A 217 18.08 -4.29 12.54
CA ALA A 217 18.49 -5.03 11.36
C ALA A 217 19.87 -5.62 11.58
N TRP A 218 20.16 -6.72 10.91
CA TRP A 218 21.52 -7.22 10.80
C TRP A 218 21.78 -7.71 9.39
N PHE A 219 23.04 -7.66 8.97
CA PHE A 219 23.46 -8.37 7.78
C PHE A 219 24.78 -9.09 8.03
N LYS A 220 25.02 -10.13 7.25
CA LYS A 220 26.21 -10.96 7.26
C LYS A 220 26.70 -11.16 5.82
N PRO A 221 27.94 -10.73 5.50
CA PRO A 221 28.58 -11.06 4.23
C PRO A 221 28.65 -12.59 4.03
N GLY A 222 28.26 -13.02 2.84
CA GLY A 222 28.39 -14.40 2.36
C GLY A 222 29.75 -14.65 1.71
N ALA A 223 29.96 -15.88 1.23
CA ALA A 223 31.22 -16.28 0.60
C ALA A 223 31.50 -15.55 -0.71
N GLU A 224 30.44 -15.13 -1.41
CA GLU A 224 30.50 -14.41 -2.69
C GLU A 224 30.29 -12.90 -2.53
N PHE A 225 30.46 -12.35 -1.32
CA PHE A 225 30.27 -10.92 -1.08
C PHE A 225 31.29 -10.08 -1.88
N PRO A 226 30.86 -9.02 -2.59
CA PRO A 226 31.75 -8.24 -3.46
C PRO A 226 32.95 -7.64 -2.71
N SER A 227 34.16 -7.86 -3.24
CA SER A 227 35.40 -7.38 -2.61
C SER A 227 35.43 -5.87 -2.40
N GLY A 228 34.94 -5.09 -3.37
CA GLY A 228 34.84 -3.63 -3.25
C GLY A 228 33.95 -3.15 -2.10
N MET A 229 32.95 -3.94 -1.72
CA MET A 229 32.12 -3.68 -0.53
C MET A 229 32.77 -4.20 0.75
N SER A 230 33.48 -5.34 0.70
CA SER A 230 34.21 -5.91 1.84
C SER A 230 35.17 -4.91 2.48
N ASP A 231 35.87 -4.11 1.66
CA ASP A 231 36.81 -3.11 2.16
C ASP A 231 36.13 -2.00 2.97
N GLN A 232 34.86 -1.71 2.68
CA GLN A 232 34.08 -0.70 3.39
C GLN A 232 33.51 -1.19 4.71
N LEU A 233 33.45 -2.51 4.93
CA LEU A 233 32.94 -3.08 6.19
C LEU A 233 33.73 -2.63 7.42
N LYS A 234 35.00 -2.23 7.24
CA LYS A 234 35.85 -1.67 8.29
C LYS A 234 35.26 -0.41 8.93
N TRP A 235 34.47 0.35 8.17
CA TRP A 235 33.80 1.56 8.66
C TRP A 235 32.56 1.26 9.51
N LEU A 236 31.97 0.06 9.36
CA LEU A 236 30.80 -0.38 10.11
C LEU A 236 31.15 -0.96 11.49
N GLY A 237 32.44 -1.12 11.79
CA GLY A 237 32.94 -1.70 13.04
C GLY A 237 33.15 -3.21 12.97
N ASN A 238 33.17 -3.86 14.14
CA ASN A 238 33.40 -5.29 14.23
C ASN A 238 32.06 -6.05 14.25
N PRO A 239 31.96 -7.19 13.53
CA PRO A 239 30.77 -8.03 13.60
C PRO A 239 30.69 -8.75 14.96
N ASN A 240 29.50 -9.26 15.29
CA ASN A 240 29.27 -10.12 16.44
C ASN A 240 29.95 -11.51 16.26
N ALA A 241 29.83 -12.39 17.27
CA ALA A 241 30.42 -13.73 17.24
C ALA A 241 29.93 -14.62 16.08
N GLN A 242 28.78 -14.28 15.49
CA GLN A 242 28.16 -14.95 14.35
C GLN A 242 28.56 -14.33 13.01
N GLY A 243 29.38 -13.27 13.01
CA GLY A 243 29.80 -12.54 11.82
C GLY A 243 28.75 -11.55 11.31
N GLN A 244 27.79 -11.13 12.15
CA GLN A 244 26.73 -10.21 11.77
C GLN A 244 27.07 -8.77 12.19
N TYR A 245 26.79 -7.83 11.29
CA TYR A 245 26.79 -6.41 11.54
C TYR A 245 25.38 -6.00 11.96
N GLU A 246 25.23 -5.50 13.18
CA GLU A 246 23.93 -5.18 13.79
C GLU A 246 23.67 -3.68 13.79
N PHE A 247 22.41 -3.32 13.56
CA PHE A 247 21.90 -1.96 13.52
C PHE A 247 20.66 -1.89 14.42
N ASP A 248 20.71 -1.07 15.47
CA ASP A 248 19.54 -0.76 16.32
C ASP A 248 19.32 0.75 16.30
N TYR A 249 18.25 1.18 15.64
CA TYR A 249 17.84 2.57 15.57
C TYR A 249 16.49 2.75 16.26
N LYS A 250 16.44 3.74 17.14
CA LYS A 250 15.21 4.15 17.83
C LYS A 250 15.07 5.65 17.69
N GLY A 251 13.84 6.08 17.44
CA GLY A 251 13.56 7.50 17.28
C GLY A 251 12.10 7.82 17.41
N ARG A 252 11.78 9.05 17.03
CA ARG A 252 10.42 9.58 16.98
C ARG A 252 10.34 10.55 15.80
N PHE A 253 9.29 10.45 14.99
CA PHE A 253 8.94 11.48 13.99
C PHE A 253 8.17 12.62 14.65
#